data_AF-A0A0V0YQQ7-F1
#
_entry.id   AF-A0A0V0YQQ7-F1
#
_cell.length_a   1.000
_cell.length_b   1.000
_cell.length_c   1.000
_cell.angle_alpha   90.00
_cell.angle_beta   90.00
_cell.angle_gamma   90.00
#
_symmetry.space_group_name_H-M   'P 1'
#
loop_
_entity.id
_entity.type
_entity.pdbx_description
1 polymer ?
#
loop_
_entity_poly.entity_id
_entity_poly.type
_entity_poly.pdbx_seq_one_letter_code
_entity_poly.pdbx_strand_id
1 'polypeptide(L)'
;MEKKAVLKKRSAEETKSILAIYDEEVSAASAVPSTFGHFPLFKRVKSTMYSHRSKRYLKLPEHRRDQQIPDAFRTTMAGEDFLLWQ
;
A
#
# COMPACT_ATOMS: atom_id res chain seq x y z
N MET A 1 -31.04 56.12 -2.44
CA MET A 1 -30.95 55.28 -1.22
C MET A 1 -31.28 53.81 -1.46
N GLU A 2 -31.89 53.44 -2.60
CA GLU A 2 -32.41 52.08 -2.86
C GLU A 2 -31.34 51.00 -3.08
N LYS A 3 -30.20 51.32 -3.71
CA LYS A 3 -29.17 50.32 -4.07
C LYS A 3 -28.56 49.59 -2.87
N LYS A 4 -28.49 50.24 -1.71
CA LYS A 4 -27.94 49.68 -0.46
C LYS A 4 -28.90 48.72 0.26
N ALA A 5 -30.21 48.87 0.06
CA ALA A 5 -31.19 47.92 0.59
C ALA A 5 -31.22 46.61 -0.22
N VAL A 6 -31.01 46.69 -1.54
CA VAL A 6 -30.95 45.51 -2.43
C VAL A 6 -29.70 44.66 -2.16
N LEU A 7 -28.54 45.29 -1.97
CA LEU A 7 -27.30 44.58 -1.63
C LEU A 7 -27.42 43.81 -0.30
N LYS A 8 -28.05 44.42 0.71
CA LYS A 8 -28.24 43.78 2.03
C LYS A 8 -29.20 42.59 2.00
N LYS A 9 -30.17 42.57 1.07
CA LYS A 9 -31.05 41.41 0.83
C LYS A 9 -30.28 40.28 0.15
N ARG A 10 -29.45 40.59 -0.86
CA ARG A 10 -28.61 39.59 -1.54
C ARG A 10 -27.59 38.95 -0.60
N SER A 11 -26.92 39.74 0.25
CA SER A 11 -25.93 39.22 1.20
C SER A 11 -26.51 38.30 2.29
N ALA A 12 -27.77 38.53 2.68
CA ALA A 12 -28.46 37.70 3.67
C ALA A 12 -28.99 36.36 3.09
N GLU A 13 -29.12 36.29 1.77
CA GLU A 13 -29.53 35.11 1.02
C GLU A 13 -28.31 34.26 0.60
N GLU A 14 -27.18 34.92 0.29
CA GLU A 14 -25.89 34.28 0.00
C GLU A 14 -25.29 33.50 1.17
N THR A 15 -25.49 33.92 2.42
CA THR A 15 -24.96 33.15 3.57
C THR A 15 -25.60 31.77 3.70
N LYS A 16 -26.86 31.63 3.27
CA LYS A 16 -27.53 30.32 3.15
C LYS A 16 -27.04 29.55 1.92
N SER A 17 -26.59 30.25 0.87
CA SER A 17 -26.08 29.60 -0.34
C SER A 17 -24.69 29.02 -0.16
N ILE A 18 -23.83 29.58 0.70
CA ILE A 18 -22.46 29.05 0.90
C ILE A 18 -22.49 27.62 1.46
N LEU A 19 -23.34 27.35 2.46
CA LEU A 19 -23.48 26.00 3.02
C LEU A 19 -24.02 25.02 1.98
N ALA A 20 -25.01 25.45 1.18
CA ALA A 20 -25.58 24.64 0.12
C ALA A 20 -24.57 24.31 -0.99
N ILE A 21 -23.69 25.26 -1.35
CA ILE A 21 -22.61 25.03 -2.33
C ILE A 21 -21.61 24.02 -1.80
N TYR A 22 -21.23 24.11 -0.51
CA TYR A 22 -20.33 23.14 0.11
C TYR A 22 -20.92 21.74 0.13
N ASP A 23 -22.18 21.59 0.56
CA ASP A 23 -22.85 20.30 0.59
C ASP A 23 -23.07 19.70 -0.81
N GLU A 24 -23.31 20.55 -1.82
CA GLU A 24 -23.39 20.16 -3.23
C GLU A 24 -22.02 19.67 -3.77
N GLU A 25 -20.93 20.40 -3.50
CA GLU A 25 -19.58 19.98 -3.89
C GLU A 25 -19.15 18.69 -3.19
N VAL A 26 -19.44 18.54 -1.89
CA VAL A 26 -19.16 17.31 -1.14
C VAL A 26 -19.95 16.13 -1.71
N SER A 27 -21.22 16.34 -2.06
CA SER A 27 -22.06 15.32 -2.70
C SER A 27 -21.54 14.96 -4.10
N ALA A 28 -21.14 15.95 -4.90
CA ALA A 28 -20.56 15.74 -6.22
C ALA A 28 -19.22 15.01 -6.16
N ALA A 29 -18.32 15.39 -5.25
CA ALA A 29 -17.04 14.72 -5.01
C ALA A 29 -17.22 13.29 -4.49
N SER A 30 -18.27 13.04 -3.68
CA SER A 30 -18.61 11.68 -3.23
C SER A 30 -19.21 10.81 -4.34
N ALA A 31 -19.87 11.41 -5.32
CA ALA A 31 -20.42 10.71 -6.49
C ALA A 31 -19.32 10.36 -7.51
N VAL A 32 -18.16 11.01 -7.47
CA VAL A 32 -16.98 10.61 -8.27
C VAL A 32 -16.51 9.25 -7.74
N PRO A 33 -16.57 8.18 -8.56
CA PRO A 33 -16.05 6.89 -8.15
C PRO A 33 -14.56 7.05 -7.80
N SER A 34 -14.20 6.68 -6.57
CA SER A 34 -12.84 6.73 -6.09
C SER A 34 -11.91 6.04 -7.11
N THR A 35 -10.99 6.80 -7.70
CA THR A 35 -10.04 6.34 -8.73
C THR A 35 -8.97 5.39 -8.14
N PHE A 36 -9.20 4.88 -6.94
CA PHE A 36 -8.35 3.94 -6.23
C PHE A 36 -8.21 2.58 -6.93
N GLY A 37 -9.00 2.32 -7.99
CA GLY A 37 -8.86 1.14 -8.85
C GLY A 37 -7.80 1.26 -9.96
N HIS A 38 -7.22 2.44 -10.20
CA HIS A 38 -6.33 2.65 -11.36
C HIS A 38 -4.87 2.26 -11.13
N PHE A 39 -4.46 2.05 -9.87
CA PHE A 39 -3.12 1.58 -9.53
C PHE A 39 -3.18 0.20 -8.90
N PRO A 40 -2.37 -0.77 -9.39
CA PRO A 40 -2.24 -2.03 -8.68
C PRO A 40 -1.71 -1.75 -7.28
N LEU A 41 -2.45 -2.19 -6.26
CA LEU A 41 -2.03 -2.08 -4.86
C LEU A 41 -0.58 -2.56 -4.74
N PHE A 42 0.30 -1.74 -4.17
CA PHE A 42 1.74 -2.04 -4.03
C PHE A 42 1.99 -3.44 -3.44
N LYS A 43 1.14 -3.86 -2.49
CA LYS A 43 1.14 -5.21 -1.92
C LYS A 43 0.96 -6.32 -2.97
N ARG A 44 0.07 -6.13 -3.95
CA ARG A 44 -0.19 -7.06 -5.05
C ARG A 44 1.02 -7.15 -5.98
N VAL A 45 1.64 -6.03 -6.32
CA VAL A 45 2.86 -5.99 -7.16
C VAL A 45 4.03 -6.72 -6.49
N LYS A 46 4.23 -6.52 -5.18
CA LYS A 46 5.31 -7.20 -4.44
C LYS A 46 5.05 -8.70 -4.31
N SER A 47 3.79 -9.10 -4.09
CA SER A 47 3.40 -10.51 -3.99
C SER A 47 3.67 -11.27 -5.29
N THR A 48 3.29 -10.71 -6.45
CA THR A 48 3.53 -11.35 -7.75
C THR A 48 5.03 -11.45 -8.06
N MET A 49 5.80 -10.39 -7.79
CA MET A 49 7.25 -10.36 -8.00
C MET A 49 7.96 -11.44 -7.17
N TYR A 50 7.69 -11.51 -5.86
CA TYR A 50 8.33 -12.48 -4.98
C TYR A 50 7.86 -13.91 -5.28
N SER A 51 6.58 -14.11 -5.61
CA SER A 51 6.03 -15.42 -5.98
C SER A 51 6.60 -15.96 -7.30
N HIS A 52 6.82 -15.09 -8.28
CA HIS A 52 7.48 -15.49 -9.52
C HIS A 52 8.93 -15.89 -9.27
N ARG A 53 9.64 -15.15 -8.40
CA ARG A 53 11.02 -15.46 -8.02
C ARG A 53 11.13 -16.75 -7.22
N SER A 54 10.18 -17.05 -6.32
CA SER A 54 10.19 -18.28 -5.53
C SER A 54 9.98 -19.53 -6.38
N LYS A 55 9.21 -19.44 -7.48
CA LYS A 55 9.03 -20.54 -8.45
C LYS A 55 10.32 -20.93 -9.19
N ARG A 56 11.30 -20.02 -9.29
CA ARG A 56 12.60 -20.33 -9.94
C ARG A 56 13.51 -21.18 -9.08
N TYR A 57 13.28 -21.22 -7.77
CA TYR A 57 14.04 -22.07 -6.87
C TYR A 57 13.25 -23.35 -6.63
N LEU A 58 13.89 -24.51 -6.81
CA LEU A 58 13.31 -25.78 -6.41
C LEU A 58 12.93 -25.67 -4.93
N LYS A 59 11.69 -26.05 -4.56
CA LYS A 59 11.33 -26.15 -3.15
C LYS A 59 12.30 -27.12 -2.52
N LEU A 60 13.06 -26.60 -1.57
CA LEU A 60 14.02 -27.39 -0.84
C LEU A 60 13.25 -28.50 -0.12
N PRO A 61 13.77 -29.74 -0.09
CA PRO A 61 13.16 -30.80 0.72
C PRO A 61 12.90 -30.27 2.12
N GLU A 62 11.70 -30.50 2.68
CA GLU A 62 11.37 -30.04 4.04
C GLU A 62 12.41 -30.52 5.08
N HIS A 63 13.01 -31.67 4.80
CA HIS A 63 14.09 -32.32 5.55
C HIS A 63 15.49 -31.66 5.35
N ARG A 64 15.60 -30.48 4.73
CA ARG A 64 16.89 -29.76 4.65
C ARG A 64 17.47 -29.38 6.01
N ARG A 65 16.65 -29.33 7.05
CA ARG A 65 17.11 -29.09 8.43
C ARG A 65 17.90 -30.27 9.00
N ASP A 66 17.66 -31.46 8.47
CA ASP A 66 18.33 -32.68 8.87
C ASP A 66 19.46 -33.05 7.90
N GLN A 67 19.71 -32.22 6.88
CA GLN A 67 20.83 -32.38 5.96
C GLN A 67 22.10 -31.91 6.69
N GLN A 68 22.51 -32.73 7.66
CA GLN A 68 23.77 -32.60 8.35
C GLN A 68 24.87 -32.45 7.30
N ILE A 69 25.60 -31.33 7.37
CA ILE A 69 26.81 -31.15 6.57
C ILE A 69 27.69 -32.36 6.86
N PRO A 70 28.12 -33.14 5.85
CA PRO A 70 29.00 -34.29 6.08
C PRO A 70 30.25 -33.85 6.83
N ASP A 71 30.78 -34.68 7.73
CA ASP A 71 31.91 -34.29 8.60
C ASP A 71 33.11 -33.77 7.81
N ALA A 72 33.34 -34.31 6.60
CA ALA A 72 34.39 -33.85 5.68
C ALA A 72 34.28 -32.37 5.27
N PHE A 73 33.10 -31.75 5.41
CA PHE A 73 32.83 -30.34 5.10
C PHE A 73 32.56 -29.49 6.34
N ARG A 74 32.60 -30.09 7.54
CA ARG A 74 32.44 -29.35 8.80
C ARG A 74 33.72 -28.66 9.21
N THR A 75 34.88 -29.19 8.84
CA THR A 75 36.17 -28.61 9.22
C THR A 75 36.70 -27.76 8.08
N THR A 76 37.03 -26.50 8.37
CA THR A 76 37.72 -25.61 7.45
C THR A 76 39.14 -26.11 7.17
N MET A 77 39.78 -25.62 6.11
CA MET A 77 41.18 -25.95 5.80
C MET A 77 42.17 -25.57 6.93
N ALA A 78 41.72 -24.76 7.90
CA ALA A 78 42.47 -24.36 9.09
C ALA A 78 42.25 -25.30 10.30
N GLY A 79 41.43 -26.35 10.18
CA GLY A 79 41.14 -27.27 11.28
C GLY A 79 40.01 -26.83 12.21
N GLU A 80 39.34 -25.72 11.92
CA GLU A 80 38.25 -25.18 12.74
C GLU A 80 36.89 -25.67 12.26
N ASP A 81 35.99 -25.99 13.19
CA ASP A 81 34.62 -26.40 12.87
C ASP A 81 33.76 -25.21 12.41
N PHE A 82 33.03 -25.42 11.32
CA PHE A 82 32.11 -24.46 10.74
C PHE A 82 30.85 -24.39 11.61
N LEU A 83 30.80 -23.39 12.48
CA LEU A 83 29.64 -23.11 13.32
C LEU A 83 28.48 -22.61 12.45
N LEU A 84 27.59 -23.52 12.04
CA LEU A 84 26.30 -23.13 11.48
C LEU A 84 25.48 -22.50 12.61
N TRP A 85 24.95 -21.30 12.38
CA TRP A 85 24.16 -20.55 13.37
C TRP A 85 23.03 -21.43 13.95
N GLN A 86 23.00 -21.56 15.27
CA GLN A 86 22.05 -22.40 16.02
C GLN A 86 20.71 -21.70 16.22
#